data_AF-A0A661JRC9-F1
#
_entry.id   AF-A0A661JRC9-F1
#
_cell.length_a   1.000
_cell.length_b   1.000
_cell.length_c   1.000
_cell.angle_alpha   90.00
_cell.angle_beta   90.00
_cell.angle_gamma   90.00
#
_symmetry.space_group_name_H-M   'P 1'
#
loop_
_entity.id
_entity.type
_entity.pdbx_description
1 polymer ?
#
loop_
_entity_poly.entity_id
_entity_poly.type
_entity_poly.pdbx_seq_one_letter_code
_entity_poly.pdbx_strand_id
1 'polypeptide(L)'
;MDYSEVLREIVALLQGMGDFLPSTAVTVGVLVALLILLFVRGKIALFLFFVAASYLFVRSFIALSGGDIYSLDLGRVVAGIVVGAILFFIDVYLLVKIISDWSE
;
A
#
# COMPACT_ATOMS: atom_id res chain seq x y z
N MET A 1 -21.26 -3.52 -14.55
CA MET A 1 -20.40 -3.28 -13.37
C MET A 1 -20.60 -1.83 -12.99
N ASP A 2 -21.12 -1.58 -11.79
CA ASP A 2 -21.41 -0.23 -11.32
C ASP A 2 -20.11 0.38 -10.75
N TYR A 3 -19.71 1.55 -11.22
CA TYR A 3 -18.49 2.23 -10.74
C TYR A 3 -18.57 2.55 -9.24
N SER A 4 -19.78 2.74 -8.71
CA SER A 4 -19.97 2.99 -7.28
C SER A 4 -19.63 1.78 -6.41
N GLU A 5 -19.78 0.57 -6.94
CA GLU A 5 -19.46 -0.69 -6.27
C GLU A 5 -17.94 -0.88 -6.17
N VAL A 6 -17.22 -0.62 -7.27
CA VAL A 6 -15.73 -0.66 -7.27
C VAL A 6 -15.14 0.39 -6.34
N LEU A 7 -15.67 1.61 -6.35
CA LEU A 7 -15.23 2.67 -5.42
C LEU A 7 -15.44 2.26 -3.97
N ARG A 8 -16.57 1.62 -3.65
CA ARG A 8 -16.84 1.13 -2.30
C ARG A 8 -15.84 0.06 -1.89
N GLU A 9 -15.52 -0.88 -2.78
CA GLU A 9 -14.52 -1.92 -2.54
C GLU A 9 -13.10 -1.32 -2.37
N ILE A 10 -12.73 -0.29 -3.14
CA ILE A 10 -11.47 0.45 -2.94
C ILE A 10 -11.43 1.07 -1.54
N VAL A 11 -12.50 1.75 -1.11
CA VAL A 11 -12.57 2.35 0.22
C VAL A 11 -12.47 1.28 1.32
N ALA A 12 -13.16 0.15 1.15
CA ALA A 12 -13.08 -0.97 2.08
C ALA A 12 -11.66 -1.54 2.20
N LEU A 13 -10.96 -1.69 1.07
CA LEU A 13 -9.56 -2.11 1.03
C LEU A 13 -8.65 -1.14 1.79
N LEU A 14 -8.82 0.17 1.56
CA LEU A 14 -8.03 1.21 2.24
C LEU A 14 -8.32 1.28 3.74
N GLN A 15 -9.59 1.12 4.15
CA GLN A 15 -9.96 1.07 5.57
C GLN A 15 -9.40 -0.17 6.24
N GLY A 16 -9.48 -1.34 5.59
CA GLY A 16 -8.95 -2.60 6.12
C GLY A 16 -7.43 -2.61 6.30
N MET A 17 -6.67 -1.74 5.61
CA MET A 17 -5.24 -1.57 5.87
C MET A 17 -4.96 -1.13 7.31
N GLY A 18 -5.87 -0.33 7.88
CA GLY A 18 -5.78 0.16 9.26
C GLY A 18 -5.80 -0.97 10.30
N ASP A 19 -6.53 -2.05 10.03
CA ASP A 19 -6.66 -3.20 10.93
C ASP A 19 -5.36 -4.00 11.07
N PHE A 20 -4.43 -3.82 10.12
CA PHE A 20 -3.12 -4.47 10.11
C PHE A 20 -1.99 -3.56 10.60
N LEU A 21 -2.30 -2.34 11.01
CA LEU A 21 -1.32 -1.50 11.67
C LEU A 21 -0.91 -2.12 13.01
N PRO A 22 0.38 -2.06 13.38
CA PRO A 22 0.83 -2.50 14.70
C PRO A 22 0.27 -1.57 15.78
N SER A 23 0.56 -1.90 17.05
CA SER A 23 0.16 -1.07 18.20
C SER A 23 0.46 0.43 17.96
N THR A 24 -0.40 1.30 18.48
CA THR A 24 -0.31 2.75 18.25
C THR A 24 1.08 3.32 18.54
N ALA A 25 1.73 2.84 19.61
CA ALA A 25 3.09 3.24 19.96
C ALA A 25 4.11 2.92 18.86
N VAL A 26 4.05 1.72 18.28
CA VAL A 26 4.93 1.30 17.18
C VAL A 26 4.64 2.10 15.92
N THR A 27 3.37 2.28 15.58
CA THR A 27 2.95 3.04 14.39
C THR A 27 3.44 4.49 14.47
N VAL A 28 3.29 5.15 15.63
CA VAL A 28 3.84 6.50 15.85
C VAL A 28 5.36 6.50 15.75
N GLY A 29 6.05 5.52 16.33
CA GLY A 29 7.50 5.39 16.22
C GLY A 29 7.98 5.26 14.77
N VAL A 30 7.30 4.45 13.96
CA VAL A 30 7.59 4.29 12.52
C VAL A 30 7.35 5.60 11.78
N LEU A 31 6.25 6.30 12.04
CA LEU A 31 5.95 7.59 11.41
C LEU A 31 7.01 8.65 11.74
N VAL A 32 7.46 8.73 12.99
CA VAL A 32 8.54 9.64 13.40
C VAL A 32 9.85 9.27 12.71
N ALA A 33 10.20 7.98 12.66
CA ALA A 33 11.40 7.52 11.97
C ALA A 33 11.35 7.82 10.45
N LEU A 34 10.21 7.61 9.80
CA LEU A 34 9.99 7.97 8.40
C LEU A 34 10.09 9.48 8.18
N LEU A 35 9.56 10.30 9.10
CA LEU A 35 9.65 11.76 9.03
C LEU A 35 11.10 12.23 9.12
N ILE A 36 11.88 11.70 10.07
CA ILE A 36 13.31 11.99 10.18
C ILE A 36 14.04 11.57 8.91
N LEU A 37 13.76 10.36 8.41
CA LEU A 37 14.38 9.84 7.19
C LEU A 37 13.99 10.67 5.97
N LEU A 38 12.80 11.28 5.94
CA LEU A 38 12.37 12.14 4.85
C LEU A 38 13.27 13.39 4.73
N PHE A 39 13.72 13.94 5.86
CA PHE A 39 14.64 15.08 5.88
C PHE A 39 16.07 14.71 5.44
N VAL A 40 16.53 13.48 5.74
CA VAL A 40 17.90 13.06 5.44
C VAL A 40 18.00 12.43 4.04
N ARG A 41 17.05 11.57 3.69
CA ARG A 41 17.00 10.76 2.47
C ARG A 41 15.54 10.64 1.98
N GLY A 42 14.95 11.76 1.58
CA GLY A 42 13.55 11.89 1.17
C GLY A 42 13.01 10.75 0.29
N LYS A 43 13.75 10.39 -0.77
CA LYS A 43 13.34 9.34 -1.71
C LYS A 43 13.28 7.95 -1.05
N ILE A 44 14.22 7.63 -0.17
CA ILE A 44 14.27 6.34 0.55
C ILE A 44 13.13 6.25 1.56
N ALA A 45 12.86 7.33 2.30
CA ALA A 45 11.72 7.38 3.22
C ALA A 45 10.39 7.17 2.50
N LEU A 46 10.22 7.84 1.35
CA LEU A 46 9.03 7.70 0.52
C LEU A 46 8.88 6.27 -0.01
N PHE A 47 9.97 5.67 -0.48
CA PHE A 47 9.97 4.27 -0.91
C PHE A 47 9.57 3.32 0.21
N LEU A 48 10.17 3.44 1.40
CA LEU A 48 9.82 2.59 2.54
C LEU A 48 8.37 2.76 2.98
N PHE A 49 7.84 3.98 2.90
CA PHE A 49 6.43 4.24 3.17
C PHE A 49 5.51 3.50 2.19
N PHE A 50 5.80 3.58 0.88
CA PHE A 50 4.99 2.87 -0.12
C PHE A 50 5.14 1.35 -0.04
N VAL A 51 6.33 0.83 0.25
CA VAL A 51 6.52 -0.61 0.51
C VAL A 51 5.68 -1.07 1.71
N ALA A 52 5.65 -0.29 2.80
CA ALA A 52 4.78 -0.58 3.94
C ALA A 52 3.30 -0.50 3.57
N ALA A 53 2.89 0.48 2.76
CA ALA A 53 1.53 0.59 2.25
C ALA A 53 1.14 -0.62 1.37
N SER A 54 2.02 -1.04 0.46
CA SER A 54 1.86 -2.25 -0.36
C SER A 54 1.68 -3.50 0.48
N TYR A 55 2.48 -3.65 1.55
CA TYR A 55 2.32 -4.76 2.50
C TYR A 55 0.96 -4.75 3.19
N LEU A 56 0.55 -3.59 3.75
CA LEU A 56 -0.73 -3.45 4.44
C LEU A 56 -1.91 -3.67 3.48
N PHE A 57 -1.78 -3.21 2.23
CA PHE A 57 -2.76 -3.43 1.18
C PHE A 57 -2.94 -4.92 0.89
N VAL A 58 -1.86 -5.68 0.70
CA VAL A 58 -1.93 -7.13 0.47
C VAL A 58 -2.61 -7.85 1.65
N ARG A 59 -2.28 -7.46 2.89
CA ARG A 59 -2.92 -8.02 4.09
C ARG A 59 -4.42 -7.72 4.12
N SER A 60 -4.81 -6.48 3.85
CA SER A 60 -6.21 -6.06 3.75
C SER A 60 -6.97 -6.83 2.67
N PHE A 61 -6.39 -6.95 1.47
CA PHE A 61 -7.00 -7.67 0.35
C PHE A 61 -7.24 -9.15 0.66
N ILE A 62 -6.24 -9.85 1.23
CA ILE A 62 -6.37 -11.26 1.62
C ILE A 62 -7.45 -11.43 2.70
N ALA A 63 -7.49 -10.53 3.68
CA ALA A 63 -8.47 -10.59 4.77
C ALA A 63 -9.91 -10.38 4.27
N LEU A 64 -10.11 -9.40 3.39
CA LEU A 64 -11.39 -9.18 2.70
C LEU A 64 -11.78 -10.35 1.79
N SER A 65 -10.81 -11.15 1.32
CA SER A 65 -11.06 -12.34 0.52
C SER A 65 -11.46 -13.57 1.36
N GLY A 66 -11.51 -13.46 2.69
CA GLY A 66 -11.79 -14.60 3.57
C GLY A 66 -10.75 -15.72 3.48
N GLY A 67 -9.56 -15.43 2.94
CA GLY A 67 -8.51 -16.42 2.67
C GLY A 67 -8.64 -17.20 1.36
N ASP A 68 -9.75 -17.07 0.61
CA ASP A 68 -9.93 -17.70 -0.70
C ASP A 68 -10.13 -16.67 -1.82
N ILE A 69 -9.04 -16.37 -2.51
CA ILE A 69 -8.98 -15.41 -3.62
C ILE A 69 -9.80 -15.84 -4.85
N TYR A 70 -10.18 -17.11 -4.98
CA TYR A 70 -10.97 -17.61 -6.11
C TYR A 70 -12.48 -17.44 -5.90
N SER A 71 -12.91 -17.13 -4.67
CA SER A 71 -14.30 -16.86 -4.30
C SER A 71 -14.69 -15.38 -4.38
N LEU A 72 -13.78 -14.54 -4.88
CA LEU A 72 -13.94 -13.10 -4.88
C LEU A 72 -14.97 -12.60 -5.90
N ASP A 73 -15.78 -11.65 -5.46
CA ASP A 73 -16.63 -10.89 -6.36
C ASP A 73 -15.78 -10.07 -7.36
N LEU A 74 -16.29 -9.93 -8.58
CA LEU A 74 -15.60 -9.23 -9.68
C LEU A 74 -15.28 -7.77 -9.31
N GLY A 75 -16.14 -7.11 -8.53
CA GLY A 75 -15.91 -5.76 -8.01
C GLY A 75 -14.63 -5.67 -7.18
N ARG A 76 -14.44 -6.63 -6.27
CA ARG A 76 -13.28 -6.69 -5.38
C ARG A 76 -11.99 -7.02 -6.12
N VAL A 77 -12.05 -7.93 -7.10
CA VAL A 77 -10.90 -8.25 -7.95
C VAL A 77 -10.42 -7.00 -8.71
N VAL A 78 -11.34 -6.27 -9.35
CA VAL A 78 -11.00 -5.04 -10.08
C VAL A 78 -10.45 -3.97 -9.14
N ALA A 79 -11.08 -3.74 -7.98
CA ALA A 79 -10.57 -2.81 -6.98
C ALA A 79 -9.14 -3.16 -6.53
N GLY A 80 -8.88 -4.46 -6.27
CA GLY A 80 -7.57 -4.97 -5.92
C GLY A 80 -6.52 -4.75 -7.01
N ILE A 81 -6.86 -5.04 -8.28
CA ILE A 81 -5.97 -4.81 -9.42
C ILE A 81 -5.65 -3.32 -9.57
N VAL A 82 -6.66 -2.44 -9.48
CA VAL A 82 -6.46 -0.99 -9.65
C VAL A 82 -5.54 -0.42 -8.58
N VAL A 83 -5.83 -0.70 -7.30
CA VAL A 83 -5.01 -0.18 -6.19
C VAL A 83 -3.63 -0.83 -6.19
N GLY A 84 -3.56 -2.15 -6.39
CA GLY A 84 -2.30 -2.89 -6.43
C GLY A 84 -1.39 -2.44 -7.56
N ALA A 85 -1.93 -2.18 -8.75
CA ALA A 85 -1.15 -1.66 -9.87
C ALA A 85 -0.58 -0.27 -9.57
N ILE A 86 -1.37 0.63 -8.99
CA ILE A 86 -0.91 1.97 -8.60
C ILE A 86 0.26 1.87 -7.62
N LEU A 87 0.11 1.08 -6.56
CA LEU A 87 1.15 0.88 -5.56
C LEU A 87 2.41 0.28 -6.16
N PHE A 88 2.26 -0.77 -7.00
CA PHE A 88 3.38 -1.40 -7.69
C PHE A 88 4.16 -0.42 -8.57
N PHE A 89 3.47 0.37 -9.40
CA PHE A 89 4.15 1.34 -10.27
C PHE A 89 4.86 2.43 -9.48
N ILE A 90 4.30 2.88 -8.37
CA ILE A 90 4.95 3.85 -7.47
C ILE A 90 6.23 3.23 -6.87
N ASP A 91 6.13 2.00 -6.35
CA ASP A 91 7.28 1.29 -5.76
C ASP A 91 8.40 1.11 -6.79
N VAL A 92 8.08 0.63 -8.00
CA VAL A 92 9.06 0.45 -9.08
C VAL A 92 9.66 1.79 -9.50
N TYR A 93 8.85 2.83 -9.68
CA TYR A 93 9.34 4.16 -10.04
C TYR A 93 10.34 4.70 -9.02
N LEU A 94 10.00 4.62 -7.73
CA LEU A 94 10.86 5.09 -6.65
C LEU A 94 12.15 4.28 -6.57
N LEU A 95 12.07 2.95 -6.71
CA LEU A 95 13.24 2.07 -6.71
C LEU A 95 14.19 2.41 -7.86
N VAL A 96 13.67 2.52 -9.09
CA VAL A 96 14.47 2.89 -10.27
C VAL A 96 15.10 4.26 -10.07
N LYS A 97 14.33 5.23 -9.54
CA LYS A 97 14.85 6.58 -9.30
C LYS A 97 15.98 6.59 -8.27
N ILE A 98 15.83 5.84 -7.16
CA ILE A 98 16.87 5.70 -6.13
C ILE A 98 18.14 5.10 -6.72
N ILE A 99 18.03 4.04 -7.53
CA ILE A 99 19.18 3.39 -8.17
C ILE A 99 19.86 4.36 -9.15
N SER A 100 19.08 5.06 -9.99
CA SER A 100 19.61 6.04 -10.94
C SER A 100 20.37 7.17 -10.25
N ASP A 101 19.87 7.68 -9.14
CA ASP A 101 20.52 8.75 -8.39
C ASP A 101 21.78 8.28 -7.63
N TRP A 102 22.00 6.97 -7.49
CA TRP A 102 23.22 6.40 -6.90
C TRP A 102 24.28 6.06 -7.94
N SER A 103 23.89 5.93 -9.21
CA SER A 103 24.83 5.70 -10.31
C SER A 103 25.48 6.97 -10.85
N GLU A 104 24.95 8.14 -10.50
CA GLU A 104 25.54 9.47 -10.75
C GLU A 104 26.47 9.87 -9.60
#